data_AF-A0A161M2X7-F1
#
_entry.id   AF-A0A161M2X7-F1
#
_cell.length_a   1.000
_cell.length_b   1.000
_cell.length_c   1.000
_cell.angle_alpha   90.00
_cell.angle_beta   90.00
_cell.angle_gamma   90.00
#
_symmetry.space_group_name_H-M   'P 1'
#
loop_
_entity.id
_entity.type
_entity.pdbx_description
1 polymer ?
#
loop_
_entity_poly.entity_id
_entity_poly.type
_entity_poly.pdbx_seq_one_letter_code
_entity_poly.pdbx_strand_id
1 'polypeptide(L)'
;VMRFIRVQALLISPICPHVAEHIFSLIGENASVLDSKWPIAGEVDRYLIKSSAYLMDTAHTFRIQVKNLSQNTGKGKDSKMKLGNGPFKATIYIAKCYPPWQAIVLQKLKEMYELSGNNFPENKLIAAELVNNGRIE
;
A
#
# COMPACT_ATOMS: atom_id res chain seq x y z
N VAL A 1 -16.39 8.07 13.30
CA VAL A 1 -16.33 6.78 14.04
C VAL A 1 -17.69 6.11 14.13
N MET A 2 -18.75 6.79 14.61
CA MET A 2 -20.09 6.18 14.75
C MET A 2 -20.66 5.54 13.47
N ARG A 3 -20.48 6.17 12.30
CA ARG A 3 -20.88 5.59 11.00
C ARG A 3 -20.22 4.23 10.73
N PHE A 4 -18.93 4.08 11.06
CA PHE A 4 -18.22 2.81 10.87
C PHE A 4 -18.77 1.73 11.79
N ILE A 5 -18.99 2.03 13.07
CA ILE A 5 -19.52 1.08 14.05
C ILE A 5 -20.89 0.56 13.61
N ARG A 6 -21.78 1.48 13.21
CA ARG A 6 -23.12 1.15 12.71
C ARG A 6 -23.08 0.26 11.47
N VAL A 7 -22.31 0.66 10.44
CA VAL A 7 -22.19 -0.12 9.21
C VAL A 7 -21.57 -1.49 9.48
N GLN A 8 -20.54 -1.57 10.34
CA GLN A 8 -19.90 -2.83 10.69
C GLN A 8 -20.85 -3.77 11.44
N ALA A 9 -21.68 -3.24 12.34
CA ALA A 9 -22.71 -4.01 13.01
C ALA A 9 -23.80 -4.51 12.05
N LEU A 10 -24.18 -3.72 11.05
CA LEU A 10 -25.08 -4.18 9.97
C LEU A 10 -24.43 -5.28 9.10
N LEU A 11 -23.14 -5.14 8.77
CA LEU A 11 -22.44 -6.13 7.95
C LEU A 11 -22.23 -7.47 8.66
N ILE A 12 -22.09 -7.46 9.99
CA ILE A 12 -21.88 -8.68 10.79
C ILE A 12 -23.20 -9.31 11.27
N SER A 13 -24.33 -8.62 11.14
CA SER A 13 -25.65 -9.12 11.58
C SER A 13 -26.03 -10.50 11.05
N PRO A 14 -25.75 -10.89 9.77
CA PRO A 14 -26.08 -12.25 9.30
C PRO A 14 -25.19 -13.34 9.91
N ILE A 15 -24.04 -12.99 10.51
CA ILE A 15 -23.08 -13.95 11.10
C ILE A 15 -23.24 -14.01 12.61
N CYS A 16 -23.32 -12.86 13.27
CA CYS A 16 -23.38 -12.72 14.73
C CYS A 16 -24.50 -11.73 15.12
N PRO A 17 -25.77 -12.13 15.03
CA PRO A 17 -26.91 -11.24 15.26
C PRO A 17 -26.96 -10.69 16.69
N HIS A 18 -26.66 -11.53 17.70
CA HIS A 18 -26.66 -11.11 19.11
C HIS A 18 -25.63 -10.02 19.41
N VAL A 19 -24.44 -10.12 18.81
CA VAL A 19 -23.37 -9.14 18.99
C VAL A 19 -23.74 -7.84 18.26
N ALA A 20 -24.28 -7.95 17.06
CA ALA A 20 -24.73 -6.79 16.29
C ALA A 20 -25.84 -6.01 17.02
N GLU A 21 -26.84 -6.72 17.58
CA GLU A 21 -27.93 -6.13 18.38
C GLU A 21 -27.39 -5.45 19.65
N HIS A 22 -26.43 -6.09 20.34
CA HIS A 22 -25.79 -5.47 21.50
C HIS A 22 -25.01 -4.20 21.12
N ILE A 23 -24.30 -4.20 19.99
CA ILE A 23 -23.61 -3.00 19.49
C ILE A 23 -24.63 -1.89 19.15
N PHE A 24 -25.76 -2.23 18.54
CA PHE A 24 -26.86 -1.30 18.21
C PHE A 24 -27.43 -0.62 19.47
N SER A 25 -27.66 -1.38 20.54
CA SER A 25 -28.09 -0.81 21.82
C SER A 25 -27.00 0.07 22.47
N LEU A 26 -25.72 -0.28 22.34
CA LEU A 26 -24.61 0.53 22.84
C LEU A 26 -24.45 1.87 22.09
N ILE A 27 -24.75 1.91 20.79
CA ILE A 27 -24.73 3.16 20.01
C ILE A 27 -26.03 3.98 20.14
N GLY A 28 -27.02 3.47 20.90
CA GLY A 28 -28.30 4.15 21.16
C GLY A 28 -29.30 4.07 20.00
N GLU A 29 -29.22 3.06 19.14
CA GLU A 29 -30.27 2.81 18.15
C GLU A 29 -31.48 2.14 18.80
N ASN A 30 -32.67 2.72 18.58
CA ASN A 30 -33.92 2.24 19.16
C ASN A 30 -34.56 1.08 18.36
N ALA A 31 -34.11 0.85 17.13
CA ALA A 31 -34.59 -0.22 16.27
C ALA A 31 -33.64 -1.42 16.33
N SER A 32 -34.19 -2.63 16.19
CA SER A 32 -33.37 -3.83 16.10
C SER A 32 -32.51 -3.79 14.82
N VAL A 33 -31.34 -4.44 14.88
CA VAL A 33 -30.49 -4.64 13.72
C VAL A 33 -31.22 -5.38 12.59
N LEU A 34 -32.21 -6.22 12.93
CA LEU A 34 -33.00 -7.00 11.98
C LEU A 34 -33.98 -6.14 11.16
N ASP A 35 -34.50 -5.06 11.75
CA ASP A 35 -35.41 -4.13 11.07
C ASP A 35 -34.66 -3.10 10.21
N SER A 36 -33.33 -3.08 10.33
CA SER A 36 -32.48 -2.09 9.68
C SER A 36 -32.17 -2.49 8.24
N LYS A 37 -32.15 -1.48 7.35
CA LYS A 37 -31.81 -1.69 5.93
C LYS A 37 -30.31 -1.92 5.76
N TRP A 38 -29.98 -2.67 4.71
CA TRP A 38 -28.60 -2.87 4.29
C TRP A 38 -27.90 -1.52 4.01
N PRO A 39 -26.65 -1.32 4.46
CA PRO A 39 -25.96 -0.05 4.30
C PRO A 39 -25.68 0.25 2.82
N ILE A 40 -25.93 1.51 2.42
CA ILE A 40 -25.63 1.99 1.07
C ILE A 40 -24.19 2.52 1.04
N ALA A 41 -23.40 2.04 0.07
CA ALA A 41 -22.05 2.51 -0.15
C ALA A 41 -22.06 3.94 -0.71
N GLY A 42 -21.12 4.77 -0.22
CA GLY A 42 -20.90 6.12 -0.76
C GLY A 42 -19.92 6.11 -1.93
N GLU A 43 -19.54 7.31 -2.38
CA GLU A 43 -18.49 7.48 -3.39
C GLU A 43 -17.14 6.94 -2.89
N VAL A 44 -16.39 6.31 -3.81
CA VAL A 44 -15.11 5.67 -3.51
C VAL A 44 -13.98 6.41 -4.22
N ASP A 45 -13.12 7.06 -3.45
CA ASP A 45 -11.90 7.67 -3.98
C ASP A 45 -10.79 6.63 -4.13
N ARG A 46 -10.53 6.24 -5.38
CA ARG A 46 -9.48 5.28 -5.73
C ARG A 46 -8.06 5.82 -5.49
N TYR A 47 -7.85 7.13 -5.60
CA TYR A 47 -6.54 7.73 -5.37
C TYR A 47 -6.20 7.71 -3.88
N LEU A 48 -7.17 8.03 -3.02
CA LEU A 48 -6.99 7.95 -1.58
C LEU A 48 -6.68 6.52 -1.13
N ILE A 49 -7.39 5.51 -1.65
CA ILE A 49 -7.11 4.10 -1.35
C ILE A 49 -5.68 3.72 -1.76
N LYS A 50 -5.26 4.08 -2.98
CA LYS A 50 -3.90 3.81 -3.48
C LYS A 50 -2.84 4.49 -2.63
N SER A 51 -3.06 5.75 -2.23
CA SER A 51 -2.13 6.46 -1.34
C SER A 51 -2.04 5.84 0.05
N SER A 52 -3.15 5.36 0.61
CA SER A 52 -3.17 4.65 1.89
C SER A 52 -2.43 3.32 1.80
N ALA A 53 -2.61 2.57 0.72
CA ALA A 53 -1.88 1.32 0.48
C ALA A 53 -0.37 1.58 0.40
N TYR A 54 0.05 2.57 -0.38
CA TYR A 54 1.46 2.97 -0.46
C TYR A 54 2.05 3.36 0.90
N LEU A 55 1.30 4.11 1.72
CA LEU A 55 1.72 4.47 3.08
C LEU A 55 1.88 3.24 3.98
N MET A 56 0.96 2.28 3.92
CA MET A 56 1.03 1.05 4.70
C MET A 56 2.22 0.18 4.30
N ASP A 57 2.45 0.01 3.00
CA ASP A 57 3.58 -0.77 2.46
C ASP A 57 4.92 -0.12 2.82
N THR A 58 5.06 1.19 2.62
CA THR A 58 6.29 1.92 2.99
C THR A 58 6.57 1.85 4.50
N ALA A 59 5.54 2.00 5.35
CA ALA A 59 5.69 1.83 6.79
C ALA A 59 6.08 0.39 7.17
N HIS A 60 5.59 -0.61 6.44
CA HIS A 60 5.97 -2.00 6.64
C HIS A 60 7.43 -2.25 6.26
N THR A 61 7.85 -1.83 5.06
CA THR A 61 9.26 -1.90 4.62
C THR A 61 10.18 -1.20 5.61
N PHE A 62 9.78 -0.03 6.11
CA PHE A 62 10.54 0.71 7.11
C PHE A 62 10.74 -0.09 8.40
N ARG A 63 9.69 -0.71 8.95
CA ARG A 63 9.78 -1.56 10.14
C ARG A 63 10.72 -2.75 9.91
N ILE A 64 10.69 -3.37 8.73
CA ILE A 64 11.61 -4.46 8.37
C ILE A 64 13.06 -3.97 8.36
N GLN A 65 13.34 -2.82 7.73
CA GLN A 65 14.68 -2.25 7.68
C GLN A 65 15.22 -1.94 9.08
N VAL A 66 14.39 -1.35 9.95
CA VAL A 66 14.74 -1.09 11.35
C VAL A 66 15.07 -2.39 12.09
N LYS A 67 14.24 -3.43 11.91
CA LYS A 67 14.50 -4.75 12.49
C LYS A 67 15.84 -5.32 12.01
N ASN A 68 16.10 -5.29 10.70
CA ASN A 68 17.35 -5.81 10.14
C ASN A 68 18.59 -5.07 10.68
N LEU A 69 18.51 -3.74 10.83
CA LEU A 69 19.59 -2.94 11.43
C LEU A 69 19.81 -3.24 12.92
N SER A 70 18.73 -3.53 13.66
CA SER A 70 18.81 -3.90 15.09
C SER A 70 19.33 -5.32 15.33
N GLN A 71 19.07 -6.25 14.40
CA GLN A 71 19.42 -7.67 14.54
C GLN A 71 20.79 -8.03 13.94
N ASN A 72 21.40 -7.14 13.15
CA ASN A 72 22.72 -7.40 12.55
C ASN A 72 23.85 -7.32 13.59
N THR A 73 24.03 -8.41 14.35
CA THR A 73 25.16 -8.64 15.27
C THR A 73 26.28 -9.44 14.60
N GLY A 74 26.50 -9.24 13.30
CA GLY A 74 27.52 -9.95 12.53
C GLY A 74 28.94 -9.60 12.98
N LYS A 75 29.68 -10.60 13.47
CA LYS A 75 31.13 -10.57 13.70
C LYS A 75 31.84 -10.43 12.35
N GLY A 76 32.14 -9.20 11.93
CA GLY A 76 32.91 -8.90 10.73
C GLY A 76 33.32 -7.43 10.71
N LYS A 77 34.53 -7.13 10.21
CA LYS A 77 35.23 -5.83 10.34
C LYS A 77 34.55 -4.62 9.67
N ASP A 78 33.37 -4.78 9.08
CA ASP A 78 32.58 -3.70 8.46
C ASP A 78 31.16 -3.60 9.04
N SER A 79 31.02 -3.52 10.36
CA SER A 79 29.71 -3.31 11.00
C SER A 79 29.25 -1.85 10.85
N LYS A 80 28.78 -1.49 9.66
CA LYS A 80 28.17 -0.17 9.40
C LYS A 80 26.75 -0.14 10.00
N MET A 81 26.57 0.79 10.95
CA MET A 81 25.32 1.23 11.59
C MET A 81 24.57 0.18 12.45
N LYS A 82 24.99 0.07 13.71
CA LYS A 82 24.12 -0.43 14.78
C LYS A 82 23.17 0.68 15.21
N LEU A 83 21.89 0.34 15.37
CA LEU A 83 20.95 1.27 15.96
C LEU A 83 21.29 1.41 17.46
N GLY A 84 21.87 2.54 17.84
CA GLY A 84 22.24 2.81 19.23
C GLY A 84 21.01 2.91 20.13
N ASN A 85 21.20 2.79 21.45
CA ASN A 85 20.14 2.80 22.47
C ASN A 85 19.49 4.20 22.69
N GLY A 86 19.49 5.08 21.68
CA GLY A 86 18.99 6.45 21.75
C GLY A 86 17.72 6.68 20.92
N PRO A 87 17.18 7.92 20.91
CA PRO A 87 16.02 8.25 20.12
C PRO A 87 16.28 7.98 18.63
N PHE A 88 15.39 7.20 18.04
CA PHE A 88 15.48 6.79 16.65
C PHE A 88 15.25 7.99 15.71
N LYS A 89 16.31 8.44 15.03
CA LYS A 89 16.25 9.48 14.00
C LYS A 89 16.39 8.83 12.63
N ALA A 90 15.40 9.02 11.77
CA ALA A 90 15.42 8.57 10.39
C ALA A 90 15.15 9.74 9.44
N THR A 91 15.75 9.67 8.26
CA THR A 91 15.52 10.62 7.17
C THR A 91 14.96 9.86 5.98
N ILE A 92 13.79 10.26 5.51
CA ILE A 92 13.12 9.65 4.35
C ILE A 92 13.31 10.59 3.16
N TYR A 93 13.78 10.06 2.04
CA TYR A 93 13.91 10.80 0.78
C TYR A 93 12.82 10.37 -0.19
N ILE A 94 12.17 11.35 -0.82
CA ILE A 94 11.08 11.12 -1.77
C ILE A 94 11.46 11.82 -3.08
N ALA A 95 11.55 11.04 -4.16
CA ALA A 95 11.76 11.58 -5.49
C ALA A 95 10.44 12.14 -6.04
N LYS A 96 10.43 13.42 -6.45
CA LYS A 96 9.25 14.05 -7.06
C LYS A 96 9.03 13.58 -8.51
N CYS A 97 10.11 13.26 -9.20
CA CYS A 97 10.11 12.80 -10.58
C CYS A 97 11.05 11.60 -10.70
N TYR A 98 10.78 10.75 -11.70
CA TYR A 98 11.70 9.67 -12.05
C TYR A 98 13.04 10.26 -12.52
N PRO A 99 14.18 9.66 -12.13
CA PRO A 99 15.47 9.94 -12.75
C PRO A 99 15.40 9.77 -14.28
N PRO A 100 16.23 10.49 -15.06
CA PRO A 100 16.14 10.51 -16.52
C PRO A 100 16.09 9.13 -17.17
N TRP A 101 16.99 8.23 -16.79
CA TRP A 101 17.03 6.87 -17.35
C TRP A 101 15.76 6.06 -17.02
N GLN A 102 15.18 6.21 -15.81
CA GLN A 102 13.95 5.53 -15.43
C GLN A 102 12.75 6.08 -16.20
N ALA A 103 12.72 7.41 -16.44
CA ALA A 103 11.68 8.04 -17.23
C ALA A 103 11.70 7.53 -18.69
N ILE A 104 12.88 7.42 -19.30
CA ILE A 104 13.06 6.86 -20.64
C ILE A 104 12.57 5.41 -20.70
N VAL A 105 12.98 4.58 -19.74
CA VAL A 105 12.55 3.17 -19.66
C VAL A 105 11.03 3.06 -19.52
N LEU A 106 10.42 3.84 -18.62
CA LEU A 106 8.97 3.84 -18.41
C LEU A 106 8.20 4.31 -19.65
N GLN A 107 8.71 5.31 -20.35
CA GLN A 107 8.11 5.78 -21.60
C GLN A 107 8.12 4.68 -22.67
N LYS A 108 9.23 3.96 -22.84
CA LYS A 108 9.32 2.84 -23.77
C LYS A 108 8.45 1.65 -23.37
N LEU A 109 8.39 1.32 -22.09
CA LEU A 109 7.47 0.30 -21.60
C LEU A 109 6.01 0.66 -21.88
N LYS A 110 5.65 1.93 -21.71
CA LYS A 110 4.32 2.44 -22.05
C LYS A 110 4.03 2.30 -23.55
N GLU A 111 4.94 2.71 -24.42
CA GLU A 111 4.81 2.57 -25.88
C GLU A 111 4.61 1.10 -26.29
N MET A 112 5.44 0.19 -25.76
CA MET A 112 5.34 -1.24 -26.04
C MET A 112 4.03 -1.87 -25.53
N TYR A 113 3.53 -1.40 -24.39
CA TYR A 113 2.26 -1.85 -23.80
C TYR A 113 1.06 -1.45 -24.66
N GLU A 114 1.04 -0.21 -25.15
CA GLU A 114 -0.03 0.31 -26.02
C GLU A 114 -0.01 -0.39 -27.39
N LEU A 115 1.18 -0.58 -27.99
CA LEU A 115 1.35 -1.26 -29.28
C LEU A 115 0.96 -2.74 -29.26
N SER A 116 1.14 -3.41 -28.11
CA SER A 116 0.85 -4.84 -27.96
C SER A 116 -0.58 -5.11 -27.47
N GLY A 117 -1.48 -4.13 -27.55
CA GLY A 117 -2.90 -4.30 -27.22
C GLY A 117 -3.17 -4.42 -25.72
N ASN A 118 -2.53 -3.59 -24.90
CA ASN A 118 -2.62 -3.60 -23.43
C ASN A 118 -1.99 -4.83 -22.77
N ASN A 119 -0.95 -5.39 -23.39
CA ASN A 119 -0.15 -6.45 -22.80
C ASN A 119 1.33 -6.13 -22.92
N PHE A 120 2.16 -6.67 -22.02
CA PHE A 120 3.60 -6.53 -22.16
C PHE A 120 4.15 -7.62 -23.10
N PRO A 121 5.04 -7.27 -24.04
CA PRO A 121 5.76 -8.26 -24.83
C PRO A 121 6.74 -9.04 -23.94
N GLU A 122 7.33 -10.11 -24.49
CA GLU A 122 8.25 -10.96 -23.74
C GLU A 122 9.44 -10.15 -23.18
N ASN A 123 9.85 -10.46 -21.95
CA ASN A 123 10.94 -9.75 -21.26
C ASN A 123 12.25 -9.69 -22.08
N LYS A 124 12.52 -10.69 -22.93
CA LYS A 124 13.68 -10.69 -23.83
C LYS A 124 13.63 -9.57 -24.86
N LEU A 125 12.46 -9.33 -25.45
CA LEU A 125 12.25 -8.27 -26.43
C LEU A 125 12.35 -6.89 -25.76
N ILE A 126 11.75 -6.75 -24.58
CA ILE A 126 11.86 -5.53 -23.76
C ILE A 126 13.33 -5.21 -23.46
N ALA A 127 14.10 -6.21 -23.00
CA ALA A 127 15.51 -6.01 -22.68
C ALA A 127 16.34 -5.62 -23.91
N ALA A 128 16.11 -6.27 -25.05
CA ALA A 128 16.80 -5.94 -26.30
C ALA A 128 16.52 -4.49 -26.74
N GLU A 129 15.26 -4.05 -26.63
CA GLU A 129 14.84 -2.70 -27.04
C GLU A 129 15.39 -1.60 -26.12
N LEU A 130 15.47 -1.88 -24.81
CA LEU A 130 16.07 -0.95 -23.84
C LEU A 130 17.59 -0.84 -24.00
N VAL A 131 18.28 -1.93 -24.34
CA VAL A 131 19.72 -1.92 -24.64
C VAL A 131 20.04 -1.10 -25.88
N ASN A 132 19.21 -1.19 -26.93
CA ASN A 132 19.39 -0.40 -28.15
C ASN A 132 19.24 1.11 -27.90
N ASN A 133 18.34 1.52 -27.01
CA ASN A 133 18.15 2.93 -26.65
C ASN A 133 19.20 3.48 -25.68
N GLY A 134 19.85 2.62 -24.88
CA GLY A 134 20.94 3.00 -23.96
C GLY A 134 22.27 3.36 -24.65
N ARG A 135 22.33 3.30 -25.99
CA ARG A 135 23.52 3.65 -26.80
C ARG A 135 23.47 5.07 -27.40
N ILE A 136 22.50 5.89 -26.99
CA ILE A 136 22.28 7.27 -27.52
C ILE A 136 22.70 8.35 -26.49
N GLU A 137 23.46 8.00 -25.45
CA GLU A 137 24.25 8.98 -24.67
C GLU A 137 25.73 8.91 -25.05
#